data_AF-B7S0E9-F1
#
_entry.id   AF-B7S0E9-F1
#
_cell.length_a   1.000
_cell.length_b   1.000
_cell.length_c   1.000
_cell.angle_alpha   90.00
_cell.angle_beta   90.00
_cell.angle_gamma   90.00
#
_symmetry.space_group_name_H-M   'P 1'
#
loop_
_entity.id
_entity.type
_entity.pdbx_description
1 polymer ?
#
loop_
_entity_poly.entity_id
_entity_poly.type
_entity_poly.pdbx_seq_one_letter_code
_entity_poly.pdbx_strand_id
1 'polypeptide(L)'
;MFTLDEFREAVKVGIKKVLKKTEDVVISDDEDLGDYGLDSLAGISLVLEVEKSLDIDLGEFDIDEANTINLFYAKAKRVLEEFGDW
;
A
#
# COMPACT_ATOMS: atom_id res chain seq x y z
N MET A 1 5.83 10.48 10.40
CA MET A 1 5.27 11.12 9.19
C MET A 1 6.06 10.64 7.99
N PHE A 2 5.37 10.07 7.01
CA PHE A 2 5.95 9.56 5.76
C PHE A 2 5.48 10.41 4.58
N THR A 3 6.32 10.53 3.57
CA THR A 3 6.06 11.19 2.28
C THR A 3 5.39 10.22 1.30
N LEU A 4 4.85 10.74 0.19
CA LEU A 4 4.37 9.91 -0.90
C LEU A 4 5.49 9.02 -1.47
N ASP A 5 6.73 9.51 -1.53
CA ASP A 5 7.86 8.72 -2.01
C ASP A 5 8.17 7.53 -1.08
N GLU A 6 8.20 7.76 0.24
CA GLU A 6 8.39 6.68 1.23
C GLU A 6 7.25 5.67 1.17
N PHE A 7 6.00 6.14 1.04
CA PHE A 7 4.83 5.27 0.90
C PHE A 7 4.88 4.45 -0.38
N ARG A 8 5.23 5.07 -1.51
CA ARG A 8 5.39 4.39 -2.81
C ARG A 8 6.43 3.27 -2.71
N GLU A 9 7.58 3.54 -2.10
CA GLU A 9 8.61 2.52 -1.93
C GLU A 9 8.15 1.39 -0.99
N ALA A 10 7.42 1.70 0.09
CA ALA A 10 6.80 0.69 0.94
C ALA A 10 5.83 -0.21 0.15
N VAL A 11 4.97 0.38 -0.69
CA VAL A 11 4.05 -0.37 -1.56
C VAL A 11 4.81 -1.26 -2.52
N LYS A 12 5.81 -0.74 -3.25
CA LYS A 12 6.62 -1.55 -4.18
C LYS A 12 7.31 -2.72 -3.49
N VAL A 13 7.90 -2.47 -2.31
CA VAL A 13 8.51 -3.53 -1.49
C VAL A 13 7.48 -4.56 -1.04
N GLY A 14 6.29 -4.10 -0.62
CA GLY A 14 5.16 -4.96 -0.26
C GLY A 14 4.72 -5.85 -1.42
N ILE A 15 4.51 -5.28 -2.61
CA ILE A 15 4.15 -6.02 -3.83
C ILE A 15 5.20 -7.09 -4.13
N LYS A 16 6.49 -6.72 -4.06
CA LYS A 16 7.60 -7.64 -4.31
C LYS A 16 7.57 -8.84 -3.36
N LYS A 17 7.29 -8.61 -2.08
CA LYS A 17 7.20 -9.67 -1.07
C LYS A 17 5.96 -10.55 -1.24
N VAL A 18 4.78 -9.93 -1.38
CA VAL A 18 3.50 -10.63 -1.52
C VAL A 18 3.50 -11.53 -2.76
N LEU A 19 3.94 -11.00 -3.90
CA LEU A 19 3.99 -11.73 -5.16
C LEU A 19 5.29 -12.54 -5.34
N LYS A 20 6.19 -12.52 -4.34
CA LYS A 20 7.50 -13.21 -4.35
C LYS A 20 8.33 -12.91 -5.61
N LYS A 21 8.24 -11.67 -6.12
CA LYS A 21 8.99 -11.23 -7.30
C LYS A 21 10.46 -11.05 -6.94
N THR A 22 11.35 -11.46 -7.83
CA THR A 22 12.80 -11.27 -7.67
C THR A 22 13.25 -9.93 -8.24
N GLU A 23 12.52 -9.44 -9.24
CA GLU A 23 12.78 -8.18 -9.93
C GLU A 23 12.15 -7.00 -9.19
N ASP A 24 12.57 -5.79 -9.54
CA ASP A 24 12.01 -4.58 -8.98
C ASP A 24 10.62 -4.29 -9.57
N VAL A 25 9.75 -3.79 -8.71
CA VAL A 25 8.38 -3.46 -9.06
C VAL A 25 8.36 -2.08 -9.69
N VAL A 26 8.11 -2.04 -11.00
CA VAL A 26 7.87 -0.81 -11.76
C VAL A 26 6.37 -0.73 -11.99
N ILE A 27 5.73 0.18 -11.29
CA ILE A 27 4.30 0.49 -11.36
C ILE A 27 4.15 2.01 -11.22
N SER A 28 3.25 2.61 -12.00
CA SER A 28 2.91 4.03 -11.87
C SER A 28 1.99 4.27 -10.66
N ASP A 29 1.97 5.48 -10.11
CA ASP A 29 1.19 5.78 -8.91
C ASP A 29 -0.33 5.71 -9.12
N ASP A 30 -0.78 5.86 -10.37
CA ASP A 30 -2.17 5.79 -10.81
C ASP A 30 -2.51 4.48 -11.52
N GLU A 31 -1.57 3.54 -11.60
CA GLU A 31 -1.79 2.23 -12.21
C GLU A 31 -2.49 1.29 -11.22
N ASP A 32 -3.41 0.48 -11.75
CA ASP A 32 -4.19 -0.45 -10.96
C ASP A 32 -3.30 -1.55 -10.38
N LEU A 33 -3.35 -1.73 -9.07
CA LEU A 33 -2.60 -2.72 -8.32
C LEU A 33 -3.00 -4.16 -8.73
N GLY A 34 -4.25 -4.37 -9.11
CA GLY A 34 -4.79 -5.64 -9.60
C GLY A 34 -4.20 -6.06 -10.95
N ASP A 35 -3.89 -5.11 -11.83
CA ASP A 35 -3.18 -5.39 -13.10
C ASP A 35 -1.78 -5.98 -12.84
N TYR A 36 -1.22 -5.76 -11.65
CA TYR A 36 0.06 -6.32 -11.24
C TYR A 36 -0.02 -7.76 -10.69
N GLY A 37 -1.22 -8.34 -10.65
CA GLY A 37 -1.50 -9.68 -10.15
C GLY A 37 -1.87 -9.73 -8.67
N LEU A 38 -2.28 -8.60 -8.09
CA LEU A 38 -2.83 -8.56 -6.73
C LEU A 38 -4.33 -8.89 -6.78
N ASP A 39 -4.70 -10.06 -6.28
CA ASP A 39 -6.08 -10.37 -5.94
C ASP A 39 -6.45 -9.80 -4.55
N SER A 40 -7.70 -9.91 -4.13
CA SER A 40 -8.15 -9.35 -2.84
C SER A 40 -7.37 -9.88 -1.62
N LEU A 41 -6.92 -11.15 -1.65
CA LEU A 41 -6.13 -11.72 -0.54
C LEU A 41 -4.69 -11.17 -0.54
N ALA A 42 -4.11 -11.04 -1.74
CA ALA A 42 -2.81 -10.41 -1.93
C ALA A 42 -2.86 -8.91 -1.58
N GLY A 43 -3.97 -8.23 -1.84
CA GLY A 43 -4.22 -6.85 -1.44
C GLY A 43 -4.20 -6.67 0.08
N ILE A 44 -4.88 -7.53 0.84
CA ILE A 44 -4.82 -7.51 2.30
C ILE A 44 -3.38 -7.75 2.79
N SER A 45 -2.68 -8.70 2.18
CA SER A 45 -1.27 -8.98 2.51
C SER A 45 -0.36 -7.79 2.20
N LEU A 46 -0.66 -7.03 1.14
CA LEU A 46 0.05 -5.81 0.79
C LEU A 46 -0.13 -4.74 1.86
N VAL A 47 -1.36 -4.53 2.36
CA VAL A 47 -1.64 -3.57 3.44
C VAL A 47 -0.77 -3.87 4.65
N LEU A 48 -0.76 -5.12 5.10
CA LEU A 48 0.04 -5.56 6.26
C LEU A 48 1.55 -5.32 6.06
N GLU A 49 2.07 -5.53 4.84
CA GLU A 49 3.48 -5.27 4.54
C GLU A 49 3.80 -3.77 4.52
N VAL A 50 2.87 -2.92 4.07
CA VAL A 50 3.03 -1.46 4.09
C VAL A 50 2.99 -0.92 5.52
N GLU A 51 2.02 -1.37 6.32
CA GLU A 51 1.91 -1.07 7.76
C GLU A 51 3.20 -1.38 8.48
N LYS A 52 3.70 -2.61 8.30
CA LYS A 52 4.97 -3.05 8.87
C LYS A 52 6.18 -2.25 8.37
N SER A 53 6.17 -1.83 7.11
CA SER A 53 7.29 -1.09 6.52
C SER A 53 7.36 0.35 7.01
N LEU A 54 6.21 0.95 7.35
CA LEU A 54 6.10 2.34 7.77
C LEU A 54 5.88 2.51 9.28
N ASP A 55 5.70 1.39 10.01
CA ASP A 55 5.37 1.35 11.43
C ASP A 55 4.07 2.12 11.74
N ILE A 56 3.02 1.81 10.98
CA ILE A 56 1.67 2.42 11.08
C ILE A 56 0.60 1.34 11.25
N ASP A 57 -0.57 1.74 11.76
CA ASP A 57 -1.76 0.90 11.87
C ASP A 57 -2.92 1.56 11.10
N LEU A 58 -3.43 0.86 10.08
CA LEU A 58 -4.54 1.30 9.24
C LEU A 58 -5.86 0.60 9.61
N GLY A 59 -5.84 -0.33 10.57
CA GLY A 59 -7.00 -1.04 11.06
C GLY A 59 -7.80 -1.74 9.95
N GLU A 60 -9.10 -1.47 9.88
CA GLU A 60 -9.96 -1.98 8.80
C GLU A 60 -9.72 -1.15 7.53
N PHE A 61 -8.81 -1.64 6.68
CA PHE A 61 -8.46 -0.98 5.42
C PHE A 61 -8.98 -1.77 4.22
N ASP A 62 -9.90 -1.17 3.47
CA ASP A 62 -10.38 -1.72 2.20
C ASP A 62 -9.49 -1.27 1.05
N ILE A 63 -8.68 -2.22 0.56
CA ILE A 63 -7.72 -2.06 -0.54
C ILE A 63 -8.37 -2.06 -1.92
N ASP A 64 -9.58 -2.62 -2.08
CA ASP A 64 -10.26 -2.66 -3.37
C ASP A 64 -10.72 -1.25 -3.79
N GLU A 65 -11.06 -0.40 -2.80
CA GLU A 65 -11.32 1.03 -3.02
C GLU A 65 -10.05 1.90 -3.11
N ALA A 66 -8.89 1.30 -2.83
CA ALA A 66 -7.57 1.94 -2.79
C ALA A 66 -6.60 1.23 -3.75
N ASN A 67 -7.11 0.88 -4.92
CA ASN A 67 -6.45 0.04 -5.93
C ASN A 67 -5.31 0.73 -6.71
N THR A 68 -4.85 1.92 -6.31
CA THR A 68 -3.65 2.57 -6.86
C THR A 68 -2.79 3.10 -5.72
N ILE A 69 -1.49 3.38 -5.95
CA ILE A 69 -0.62 3.92 -4.91
C ILE A 69 -1.14 5.26 -4.40
N ASN A 70 -1.60 6.13 -5.31
CA ASN A 70 -2.15 7.43 -4.93
C ASN A 70 -3.42 7.31 -4.07
N LEU A 71 -4.34 6.41 -4.44
CA LEU A 71 -5.57 6.19 -3.65
C LEU A 71 -5.26 5.55 -2.30
N PHE A 72 -4.33 4.59 -2.27
CA PHE A 72 -3.89 3.96 -1.03
C PHE A 72 -3.24 4.99 -0.10
N TYR A 73 -2.30 5.79 -0.58
CA TYR A 73 -1.69 6.86 0.21
C TYR A 73 -2.73 7.84 0.75
N ALA A 74 -3.66 8.29 -0.09
CA ALA A 74 -4.70 9.24 0.31
C ALA A 74 -5.63 8.67 1.39
N LYS A 75 -6.04 7.40 1.25
CA LYS A 75 -6.92 6.73 2.23
C LYS A 75 -6.16 6.44 3.53
N ALA A 76 -4.92 5.97 3.46
CA ALA A 76 -4.07 5.75 4.63
C ALA A 76 -3.87 7.05 5.44
N LYS A 77 -3.62 8.17 4.77
CA LYS A 77 -3.51 9.49 5.43
C LYS A 77 -4.79 9.89 6.16
N ARG A 78 -5.95 9.69 5.54
CA ARG A 78 -7.25 9.98 6.18
C ARG A 78 -7.47 9.14 7.43
N VAL A 79 -7.17 7.83 7.36
CA VAL A 79 -7.29 6.93 8.51
C VAL A 79 -6.41 7.43 9.66
N LEU A 80 -5.13 7.68 9.41
CA LEU A 80 -4.20 8.14 10.46
C LEU A 80 -4.57 9.52 11.05
N GLU A 81 -5.12 10.42 10.23
CA GLU A 81 -5.66 11.70 10.68
C GLU A 81 -6.86 11.54 11.62
N GLU A 82 -7.75 10.57 11.36
CA GLU A 82 -8.91 10.30 12.21
C GLU A 82 -8.54 9.73 13.59
N PHE A 83 -7.45 8.97 13.68
CA PHE A 83 -6.96 8.37 14.93
C PHE A 83 -5.95 9.25 15.69
N GLY A 84 -5.52 10.38 15.12
CA GLY A 84 -4.59 11.30 15.78
C GLY A 84 -3.13 10.82 15.77
N ASP A 85 -2.79 9.84 14.93
CA ASP A 85 -1.43 9.30 14.75
C ASP A 85 -0.61 10.08 13.70
N TRP A 86 -0.97 11.34 13.47
CA TRP A 86 -0.36 12.23 12.48
C TRP A 86 0.24 13.50 13.08
#